data_AF-A0A562J4W5-F1
#
_entry.id   AF-A0A562J4W5-F1
#
_cell.length_a   1.000
_cell.length_b   1.000
_cell.length_c   1.000
_cell.angle_alpha   90.00
_cell.angle_beta   90.00
_cell.angle_gamma   90.00
#
_symmetry.space_group_name_H-M   'P 1'
#
loop_
_entity.id
_entity.type
_entity.pdbx_description
1 polymer ?
#
loop_
_entity_poly.entity_id
_entity_poly.type
_entity_poly.pdbx_seq_one_letter_code
_entity_poly.pdbx_strand_id
1 'polypeptide(L)'
;MYKNILNNILMMEVPSAGIYELIENGEINNIIPELSKLKGFEQHTPYHDKDVLDHTMAVLDSIKPNLKLRMAALLHDIGKPDCFTVDEKGRGHFYGHHIKSAEESEKILNRLGYDHEFIMDVKTLIRYHYIKEIVSGIKEKGIKRFIDAVGEHRLDDMLELVRADMAGKPNSENIEAVNKLKNMCSEYLQKKYAE
;
A
#
# COMPACT_ATOMS: atom_id res chain seq x y z
N MET A 1 12.41 -21.21 -2.00
CA MET A 1 11.14 -21.86 -2.37
C MET A 1 9.96 -20.91 -2.22
N TYR A 2 9.66 -20.42 -1.00
CA TYR A 2 8.52 -19.53 -0.74
C TYR A 2 8.50 -18.21 -1.52
N LYS A 3 9.65 -17.56 -1.70
CA LYS A 3 9.79 -16.36 -2.57
C LYS A 3 9.23 -16.58 -3.98
N ASN A 4 9.56 -17.71 -4.60
CA ASN A 4 9.14 -17.99 -5.98
C ASN A 4 7.63 -18.30 -6.07
N ILE A 5 7.09 -19.01 -5.08
CA ILE A 5 5.65 -19.28 -4.99
C ILE A 5 4.88 -17.96 -4.91
N LEU A 6 5.29 -17.09 -3.98
CA LEU A 6 4.68 -15.77 -3.82
C LEU A 6 4.81 -14.92 -5.08
N ASN A 7 5.99 -14.87 -5.71
CA ASN A 7 6.19 -14.13 -6.96
C ASN A 7 5.26 -14.62 -8.06
N ASN A 8 5.12 -15.93 -8.24
CA ASN A 8 4.26 -16.50 -9.27
C ASN A 8 2.80 -16.11 -9.02
N ILE A 9 2.31 -16.23 -7.78
CA ILE A 9 0.95 -15.82 -7.40
C ILE A 9 0.75 -14.33 -7.68
N LEU A 10 1.68 -13.48 -7.24
CA LEU A 10 1.60 -12.04 -7.47
C LEU A 10 1.63 -11.65 -8.95
N MET A 11 2.03 -12.55 -9.87
CA MET A 11 2.03 -12.29 -11.30
C MET A 11 0.84 -12.90 -12.04
N MET A 12 -0.06 -13.61 -11.36
CA MET A 12 -1.30 -14.15 -11.94
C MET A 12 -2.28 -13.03 -12.35
N GLU A 13 -3.27 -13.35 -13.18
CA GLU A 13 -4.32 -12.39 -13.55
C GLU A 13 -5.10 -11.91 -12.31
N VAL A 14 -5.48 -12.85 -11.44
CA VAL A 14 -6.19 -12.61 -10.18
C VAL A 14 -5.32 -13.11 -9.01
N PRO A 15 -4.34 -12.32 -8.55
CA PRO A 15 -3.41 -12.72 -7.49
C PRO A 15 -4.10 -12.99 -6.14
N SER A 16 -5.21 -12.32 -5.83
CA SER A 16 -5.95 -12.54 -4.57
C SER A 16 -6.36 -13.99 -4.37
N ALA A 17 -6.82 -14.66 -5.43
CA ALA A 17 -7.27 -16.05 -5.38
C ALA A 17 -6.16 -16.99 -4.86
N GLY A 18 -4.93 -16.81 -5.35
CA GLY A 18 -3.78 -17.58 -4.88
C GLY A 18 -3.39 -17.23 -3.44
N ILE A 19 -3.53 -15.97 -3.02
CA ILE A 19 -3.28 -15.57 -1.63
C ILE A 19 -4.33 -16.20 -0.69
N TYR A 20 -5.61 -16.19 -1.07
CA TYR A 20 -6.66 -16.85 -0.30
C TYR A 20 -6.43 -18.36 -0.20
N GLU A 21 -6.03 -19.02 -1.28
CA GLU A 21 -5.69 -20.45 -1.25
C GLU A 21 -4.56 -20.76 -0.25
N LEU A 22 -3.49 -19.95 -0.24
CA LEU A 22 -2.41 -20.05 0.74
C LEU A 22 -2.88 -19.82 2.18
N ILE A 23 -3.86 -18.95 2.38
CA ILE A 23 -4.45 -18.70 3.70
C ILE A 23 -5.30 -19.90 4.15
N GLU A 24 -6.14 -20.42 3.26
CA GLU A 24 -7.06 -21.52 3.53
C GLU A 24 -6.33 -22.83 3.85
N ASN A 25 -5.24 -23.13 3.13
CA ASN A 25 -4.43 -24.33 3.37
C ASN A 25 -3.35 -24.13 4.45
N GLY A 26 -3.20 -22.90 4.98
CA GLY A 26 -2.27 -22.56 6.06
C GLY A 26 -0.82 -22.34 5.62
N GLU A 27 -0.48 -22.50 4.34
CA GLU A 27 0.87 -22.27 3.82
C GLU A 27 1.32 -20.82 3.95
N ILE A 28 0.38 -19.87 4.02
CA ILE A 28 0.70 -18.46 4.25
C ILE A 28 1.54 -18.25 5.51
N ASN A 29 1.39 -19.10 6.53
CA ASN A 29 2.14 -19.00 7.78
C ASN A 29 3.63 -19.28 7.61
N ASN A 30 4.01 -20.00 6.54
CA ASN A 30 5.41 -20.23 6.16
C ASN A 30 5.98 -19.12 5.28
N ILE A 31 5.11 -18.29 4.67
CA ILE A 31 5.48 -17.25 3.70
C ILE A 31 5.43 -15.86 4.35
N ILE A 32 4.23 -15.41 4.73
CA ILE A 32 3.96 -14.13 5.41
C ILE A 32 2.90 -14.39 6.51
N PRO A 33 3.29 -14.95 7.68
CA PRO A 33 2.37 -15.19 8.78
C PRO A 33 1.66 -13.93 9.28
N GLU A 34 2.23 -12.75 9.03
CA GLU A 34 1.65 -11.45 9.39
C GLU A 34 0.31 -11.18 8.67
N LEU A 35 0.10 -11.73 7.46
CA LEU A 35 -1.15 -11.55 6.71
C LEU A 35 -2.35 -12.16 7.42
N SER A 36 -2.14 -13.24 8.18
CA SER A 36 -3.20 -13.90 8.94
C SER A 36 -3.87 -12.98 9.96
N LYS A 37 -3.16 -11.94 10.44
CA LYS A 37 -3.69 -10.95 11.40
C LYS A 37 -4.69 -9.97 10.76
N LEU A 38 -4.70 -9.86 9.43
CA LEU A 38 -5.57 -8.92 8.73
C LEU A 38 -6.99 -9.48 8.54
N LYS A 39 -7.12 -10.81 8.50
CA LYS A 39 -8.38 -11.51 8.29
C LYS A 39 -9.30 -11.34 9.49
N GLY A 40 -10.53 -10.89 9.25
CA GLY A 40 -11.55 -10.66 10.26
C GLY A 40 -11.24 -9.52 11.22
N PHE A 41 -10.28 -8.64 10.89
CA PHE A 41 -9.94 -7.52 11.76
C PHE A 41 -11.07 -6.49 11.81
N GLU A 42 -11.74 -6.38 12.95
CA GLU A 42 -12.81 -5.40 13.17
C GLU A 42 -12.23 -3.99 13.26
N GLN A 43 -12.46 -3.17 12.24
CA GLN A 43 -11.86 -1.83 12.15
C GLN A 43 -12.65 -0.76 12.94
N HIS A 44 -13.84 -1.06 13.48
CA HIS A 44 -14.71 -0.14 14.23
C HIS A 44 -14.92 1.23 13.57
N THR A 45 -15.21 1.25 12.26
CA THR A 45 -15.27 2.48 11.47
C THR A 45 -16.35 2.41 10.40
N PRO A 46 -17.13 3.50 10.18
CA PRO A 46 -18.18 3.53 9.15
C PRO A 46 -17.62 3.70 7.73
N TYR A 47 -16.31 3.93 7.59
CA TYR A 47 -15.66 4.24 6.32
C TYR A 47 -15.18 3.00 5.53
N HIS A 48 -15.40 1.81 6.07
CA HIS A 48 -14.96 0.55 5.47
C HIS A 48 -16.11 -0.47 5.45
N ASP A 49 -16.29 -1.15 4.32
CA ASP A 49 -17.24 -2.24 4.10
C ASP A 49 -16.57 -3.64 4.15
N LYS A 50 -15.23 -3.65 4.25
CA LYS A 50 -14.37 -4.85 4.23
C LYS A 50 -13.48 -4.88 5.47
N ASP A 51 -13.03 -6.08 5.84
CA ASP A 51 -11.90 -6.21 6.76
C ASP A 51 -10.59 -5.74 6.09
N VAL A 52 -9.48 -5.78 6.83
CA VAL A 52 -8.19 -5.29 6.29
C VAL A 52 -7.65 -6.20 5.19
N LEU A 53 -7.88 -7.52 5.28
CA LEU A 53 -7.41 -8.48 4.28
C LEU A 53 -8.17 -8.32 2.96
N ASP A 54 -9.50 -8.28 3.01
CA ASP A 54 -10.36 -8.16 1.84
C ASP A 54 -10.14 -6.83 1.11
N HIS A 55 -9.91 -5.74 1.85
CA HIS A 55 -9.43 -4.48 1.28
C HIS A 55 -8.09 -4.67 0.56
N THR A 56 -7.12 -5.29 1.23
CA THR A 56 -5.78 -5.55 0.66
C THR A 56 -5.86 -6.37 -0.63
N MET A 57 -6.72 -7.38 -0.68
CA MET A 57 -6.93 -8.20 -1.88
C MET A 57 -7.57 -7.42 -3.03
N ALA A 58 -8.56 -6.58 -2.74
CA ALA A 58 -9.19 -5.72 -3.75
C ALA A 58 -8.19 -4.72 -4.36
N VAL A 59 -7.32 -4.13 -3.53
CA VAL A 59 -6.22 -3.27 -4.01
C VAL A 59 -5.26 -4.06 -4.88
N LEU A 60 -4.82 -5.23 -4.40
CA LEU A 60 -3.87 -6.11 -5.09
C LEU A 60 -4.35 -6.51 -6.50
N ASP A 61 -5.61 -6.90 -6.65
CA ASP A 61 -6.19 -7.30 -7.95
C ASP A 61 -6.36 -6.12 -8.91
N SER A 62 -6.52 -4.90 -8.40
CA SER A 62 -6.66 -3.70 -9.23
C SER A 62 -5.34 -3.22 -9.85
N ILE A 63 -4.20 -3.76 -9.38
CA ILE A 63 -2.87 -3.40 -9.87
C ILE A 63 -2.46 -4.32 -11.02
N LYS A 64 -1.89 -3.72 -12.07
CA LYS A 64 -1.37 -4.46 -13.25
C LYS A 64 -0.28 -5.46 -12.84
N PRO A 65 0.02 -6.51 -13.63
CA PRO A 65 1.08 -7.47 -13.32
C PRO A 65 2.49 -6.84 -13.24
N ASN A 66 2.81 -6.29 -12.08
CA ASN A 66 4.09 -5.71 -11.71
C ASN A 66 4.41 -6.18 -10.30
N LEU A 67 5.45 -7.02 -10.19
CA LEU A 67 5.79 -7.70 -8.94
C LEU A 67 6.03 -6.73 -7.78
N LYS A 68 6.76 -5.66 -8.04
CA LYS A 68 7.13 -4.65 -7.03
C LYS A 68 5.90 -3.92 -6.51
N LEU A 69 5.03 -3.50 -7.43
CA LEU A 69 3.84 -2.75 -7.10
C LEU A 69 2.78 -3.63 -6.41
N ARG A 70 2.61 -4.87 -6.87
CA ARG A 70 1.72 -5.85 -6.23
C ARG A 70 2.24 -6.31 -4.87
N MET A 71 3.55 -6.40 -4.68
CA MET A 71 4.14 -6.61 -3.35
C MET A 71 3.84 -5.45 -2.41
N ALA A 72 3.98 -4.20 -2.89
CA ALA A 72 3.60 -3.03 -2.11
C ALA A 72 2.12 -3.03 -1.76
N ALA A 73 1.22 -3.37 -2.70
CA ALA A 73 -0.20 -3.51 -2.43
C ALA A 73 -0.51 -4.60 -1.39
N LEU A 74 0.10 -5.78 -1.48
CA LEU A 74 -0.10 -6.86 -0.52
C LEU A 74 0.28 -6.45 0.92
N LEU A 75 1.27 -5.57 1.08
CA LEU A 75 1.85 -5.22 2.38
C LEU A 75 1.50 -3.80 2.87
N HIS A 76 0.78 -2.99 2.10
CA HIS A 76 0.61 -1.56 2.40
C HIS A 76 -0.02 -1.29 3.77
N ASP A 77 -0.94 -2.14 4.18
CA ASP A 77 -1.72 -2.05 5.42
C ASP A 77 -1.36 -3.12 6.45
N ILE A 78 -0.27 -3.86 6.26
CA ILE A 78 0.14 -4.98 7.12
C ILE A 78 0.32 -4.57 8.60
N GLY A 79 0.67 -3.31 8.84
CA GLY A 79 0.86 -2.74 10.18
C GLY A 79 -0.40 -2.20 10.86
N LYS A 80 -1.56 -2.19 10.18
CA LYS A 80 -2.80 -1.63 10.75
C LYS A 80 -3.19 -2.26 12.10
N PRO A 81 -3.22 -3.59 12.27
CA PRO A 81 -3.62 -4.19 13.54
C PRO A 81 -2.78 -3.69 14.73
N ASP A 82 -1.48 -3.51 14.53
CA ASP A 82 -0.55 -3.05 15.57
C ASP A 82 -0.73 -1.55 15.91
N CYS A 83 -1.38 -0.78 15.03
CA CYS A 83 -1.64 0.65 15.18
C CYS A 83 -3.09 0.96 15.59
N PHE A 84 -3.91 -0.07 15.83
CA PHE A 84 -5.31 0.12 16.13
C PHE A 84 -5.53 0.75 17.50
N THR A 85 -6.31 1.81 17.52
CA THR A 85 -6.74 2.51 18.74
C THR A 85 -8.23 2.85 18.62
N VAL A 86 -8.93 2.98 19.75
CA VAL A 86 -10.35 3.33 19.78
C VAL A 86 -10.52 4.64 20.53
N ASP A 87 -11.23 5.60 19.93
CA ASP A 87 -11.53 6.87 20.59
C ASP A 87 -12.70 6.76 21.57
N GLU A 88 -12.95 7.83 22.33
CA GLU A 88 -14.03 7.91 23.33
C GLU A 88 -15.44 7.68 22.74
N LYS A 89 -15.59 7.80 21.41
CA LYS A 89 -16.85 7.57 20.69
C LYS A 89 -16.94 6.16 20.10
N GLY A 90 -15.98 5.28 20.42
CA GLY A 90 -15.92 3.92 19.91
C GLY A 90 -15.42 3.79 18.48
N ARG A 91 -14.79 4.83 17.90
CA ARG A 91 -14.28 4.80 16.52
C ARG A 91 -12.83 4.34 16.48
N GLY A 92 -12.55 3.40 15.58
CA GLY A 92 -11.22 2.89 15.32
C GLY A 92 -10.35 3.87 14.53
N HIS A 93 -9.08 3.96 14.93
CA HIS A 93 -8.04 4.76 14.28
C HIS A 93 -6.76 3.96 14.08
N PHE A 94 -6.02 4.29 13.02
CA PHE A 94 -4.77 3.60 12.62
C PHE A 94 -3.63 4.60 12.44
N TYR A 95 -3.37 5.43 13.45
CA TYR A 95 -2.35 6.48 13.37
C TYR A 95 -0.97 5.88 13.12
N GLY A 96 -0.25 6.39 12.11
CA GLY A 96 1.10 5.92 11.78
C GLY A 96 1.18 4.54 11.12
N HIS A 97 0.06 3.90 10.74
CA HIS A 97 0.09 2.56 10.13
C HIS A 97 1.02 2.48 8.91
N HIS A 98 1.06 3.48 8.04
CA HIS A 98 1.95 3.53 6.88
C HIS A 98 3.45 3.42 7.26
N ILE A 99 3.86 4.02 8.38
CA ILE A 99 5.23 3.89 8.91
C ILE A 99 5.47 2.46 9.41
N LYS A 100 4.54 1.95 10.21
CA LYS A 100 4.61 0.60 10.78
C LYS A 100 4.59 -0.49 9.71
N SER A 101 3.71 -0.38 8.73
CA SER A 101 3.64 -1.27 7.56
C SER A 101 4.94 -1.25 6.77
N ALA A 102 5.56 -0.08 6.57
CA ALA A 102 6.83 0.01 5.86
C ALA A 102 7.96 -0.71 6.63
N GLU A 103 8.06 -0.51 7.94
CA GLU A 103 9.03 -1.21 8.79
C GLU A 103 8.80 -2.73 8.80
N GLU A 104 7.54 -3.16 8.84
CA GLU A 104 7.21 -4.59 8.84
C GLU A 104 7.48 -5.22 7.46
N SER A 105 7.17 -4.51 6.37
CA SER A 105 7.45 -4.96 5.01
C SER A 105 8.94 -5.23 4.79
N GLU A 106 9.81 -4.39 5.34
CA GLU A 106 11.26 -4.57 5.25
C GLU A 106 11.70 -5.87 5.93
N LYS A 107 11.18 -6.17 7.12
CA LYS A 107 11.49 -7.42 7.83
C LYS A 107 11.00 -8.65 7.06
N ILE A 108 9.77 -8.59 6.55
CA ILE A 108 9.16 -9.65 5.74
C ILE A 108 10.00 -9.92 4.49
N LEU A 109 10.36 -8.89 3.74
CA LEU A 109 11.08 -9.05 2.49
C LEU A 109 12.54 -9.47 2.71
N ASN A 110 13.20 -9.01 3.78
CA ASN A 110 14.50 -9.53 4.18
C ASN A 110 14.43 -11.03 4.51
N ARG A 111 13.42 -11.46 5.26
CA ARG A 111 13.20 -12.88 5.59
C ARG A 111 12.94 -13.74 4.35
N LEU A 112 12.28 -13.17 3.34
CA LEU A 112 12.03 -13.84 2.06
C LEU A 112 13.23 -13.78 1.09
N GLY A 113 14.30 -13.05 1.41
CA GLY A 113 15.51 -12.96 0.61
C GLY A 113 15.35 -12.13 -0.68
N TYR A 114 14.63 -11.01 -0.61
CA TYR A 114 14.66 -10.00 -1.69
C TYR A 114 15.94 -9.17 -1.62
N ASP A 115 16.37 -8.64 -2.75
CA ASP A 115 17.50 -7.73 -2.80
C ASP A 115 17.14 -6.36 -2.20
N HIS A 116 18.17 -5.62 -1.80
CA HIS A 116 18.01 -4.35 -1.10
C HIS A 116 17.25 -3.30 -1.92
N GLU A 117 17.46 -3.24 -3.24
CA GLU A 117 16.80 -2.26 -4.10
C GLU A 117 15.29 -2.51 -4.14
N PHE A 118 14.88 -3.76 -4.36
CA PHE A 118 13.48 -4.17 -4.32
C PHE A 118 12.83 -3.85 -2.96
N ILE A 119 13.53 -4.17 -1.85
CA ILE A 119 13.04 -3.89 -0.49
C ILE A 119 12.83 -2.39 -0.30
N MET A 120 13.80 -1.57 -0.67
CA MET A 120 13.71 -0.12 -0.50
C MET A 120 12.62 0.50 -1.35
N ASP A 121 12.42 0.01 -2.58
CA ASP A 121 11.32 0.45 -3.42
C ASP A 121 9.96 0.14 -2.79
N VAL A 122 9.73 -1.12 -2.41
CA VAL A 122 8.46 -1.55 -1.80
C VAL A 122 8.20 -0.81 -0.49
N LYS A 123 9.21 -0.72 0.39
CA LYS A 123 9.14 0.01 1.65
C LYS A 123 8.78 1.48 1.43
N THR A 124 9.36 2.12 0.42
CA THR A 124 9.08 3.53 0.10
C THR A 124 7.66 3.71 -0.40
N LEU A 125 7.18 2.83 -1.29
CA LEU A 125 5.80 2.83 -1.76
C LEU A 125 4.81 2.71 -0.59
N ILE A 126 5.04 1.75 0.31
CA ILE A 126 4.20 1.55 1.50
C ILE A 126 4.29 2.74 2.46
N ARG A 127 5.47 3.32 2.68
CA ARG A 127 5.61 4.43 3.63
C ARG A 127 4.80 5.67 3.22
N TYR A 128 4.64 5.93 1.93
CA TYR A 128 4.01 7.16 1.44
C TYR A 128 2.68 6.94 0.72
N HIS A 129 2.09 5.74 0.79
CA HIS A 129 0.80 5.42 0.16
C HIS A 129 -0.39 6.18 0.78
N TYR A 130 -0.30 6.58 2.05
CA TYR A 130 -1.39 7.23 2.77
C TYR A 130 -1.42 8.74 2.47
N ILE A 131 -2.13 9.12 1.41
CA ILE A 131 -2.06 10.45 0.78
C ILE A 131 -3.21 11.40 1.18
N LYS A 132 -4.16 10.98 2.02
CA LYS A 132 -5.32 11.81 2.41
C LYS A 132 -4.94 13.19 2.95
N GLU A 133 -3.83 13.30 3.68
CA GLU A 133 -3.34 14.58 4.21
C GLU A 133 -2.58 15.42 3.16
N ILE A 134 -2.04 14.76 2.13
CA ILE A 134 -1.22 15.39 1.09
C ILE A 134 -2.09 16.16 0.09
N VAL A 135 -3.33 15.77 -0.21
CA VAL A 135 -4.07 16.46 -1.30
C VAL A 135 -4.86 17.69 -0.83
N SER A 136 -5.20 17.73 0.45
CA SER A 136 -5.87 18.87 1.08
C SER A 136 -4.84 19.98 1.37
N GLY A 137 -4.83 21.04 0.55
CA GLY A 137 -4.07 22.26 0.84
C GLY A 137 -2.55 22.20 0.63
N ILE A 138 -2.01 21.18 -0.05
CA ILE A 138 -0.57 21.10 -0.33
C ILE A 138 -0.11 22.21 -1.27
N LYS A 139 1.03 22.80 -0.92
CA LYS A 139 1.74 23.80 -1.71
C LYS A 139 2.89 23.13 -2.47
N GLU A 140 3.45 23.82 -3.45
CA GLU A 140 4.61 23.36 -4.24
C GLU A 140 5.76 22.80 -3.39
N LYS A 141 6.05 23.43 -2.24
CA LYS A 141 7.06 22.94 -1.27
C LYS A 141 6.75 21.55 -0.71
N GLY A 142 5.47 21.21 -0.53
CA GLY A 142 5.04 19.88 -0.11
C GLY A 142 5.19 18.84 -1.22
N ILE A 143 4.89 19.22 -2.47
CA ILE A 143 5.10 18.38 -3.66
C ILE A 143 6.58 18.05 -3.83
N LYS A 144 7.46 19.06 -3.72
CA LYS A 144 8.91 18.83 -3.71
C LYS A 144 9.31 17.80 -2.66
N ARG A 145 8.88 17.98 -1.41
CA ARG A 145 9.19 17.05 -0.30
C ARG A 145 8.67 15.65 -0.57
N PHE A 146 7.48 15.52 -1.14
CA PHE A 146 6.91 14.23 -1.53
C PHE A 146 7.75 13.56 -2.61
N ILE A 147 8.09 14.28 -3.69
CA ILE A 147 8.93 13.76 -4.78
C ILE A 147 10.32 13.37 -4.27
N ASP A 148 10.96 14.22 -3.45
CA ASP A 148 12.28 13.93 -2.87
C ASP A 148 12.24 12.68 -1.98
N ALA A 149 11.15 12.49 -1.24
CA ALA A 149 10.98 11.36 -0.33
C ALA A 149 10.65 10.04 -1.04
N VAL A 150 9.85 10.10 -2.12
CA VAL A 150 9.44 8.94 -2.92
C VAL A 150 10.51 8.56 -3.93
N GLY A 151 11.20 9.55 -4.49
CA GLY A 151 12.08 9.40 -5.64
C GLY A 151 11.29 9.46 -6.94
N GLU A 152 11.80 10.21 -7.92
CA GLU A 152 11.13 10.46 -9.20
C GLU A 152 10.84 9.17 -9.97
N HIS A 153 11.75 8.20 -9.93
CA HIS A 153 11.62 6.92 -10.62
C HIS A 153 10.52 6.02 -10.05
N ARG A 154 9.94 6.36 -8.89
CA ARG A 154 8.83 5.62 -8.26
C ARG A 154 7.50 6.35 -8.34
N LEU A 155 7.45 7.56 -8.90
CA LEU A 155 6.24 8.38 -8.84
C LEU A 155 5.04 7.74 -9.54
N ASP A 156 5.26 7.11 -10.69
CA ASP A 156 4.18 6.42 -11.41
C ASP A 156 3.64 5.24 -10.61
N ASP A 157 4.53 4.40 -10.05
CA ASP A 157 4.17 3.29 -9.17
C ASP A 157 3.42 3.77 -7.92
N MET A 158 3.89 4.87 -7.32
CA MET A 158 3.25 5.48 -6.14
C MET A 158 1.83 5.96 -6.45
N LEU A 159 1.66 6.69 -7.55
CA LEU A 159 0.34 7.19 -7.97
C LEU A 159 -0.63 6.05 -8.31
N GLU A 160 -0.12 4.96 -8.90
CA GLU A 160 -0.91 3.75 -9.17
C GLU A 160 -1.34 3.06 -7.87
N LEU A 161 -0.44 2.87 -6.91
CA LEU A 161 -0.77 2.28 -5.60
C LEU A 161 -1.83 3.11 -4.85
N VAL A 162 -1.66 4.43 -4.83
CA VAL A 162 -2.59 5.34 -4.14
C VAL A 162 -3.97 5.30 -4.80
N ARG A 163 -4.02 5.29 -6.14
CA ARG A 163 -5.26 5.12 -6.89
C ARG A 163 -5.96 3.82 -6.53
N ALA A 164 -5.21 2.71 -6.50
CA ALA A 164 -5.72 1.40 -6.16
C ALA A 164 -6.28 1.35 -4.72
N ASP A 165 -5.53 1.84 -3.73
CA ASP A 165 -5.97 1.92 -2.32
C ASP A 165 -7.24 2.75 -2.14
N MET A 166 -7.35 3.87 -2.86
CA MET A 166 -8.54 4.71 -2.81
C MET A 166 -9.75 4.05 -3.48
N ALA A 167 -9.56 3.32 -4.58
CA ALA A 167 -10.63 2.64 -5.29
C ALA A 167 -11.19 1.44 -4.51
N GLY A 168 -10.41 0.84 -3.61
CA GLY A 168 -10.84 -0.26 -2.74
C GLY A 168 -11.85 0.10 -1.65
N LYS A 169 -12.07 1.40 -1.39
CA LYS A 169 -12.93 1.94 -0.30
C LYS A 169 -14.29 2.41 -0.83
N PRO A 170 -15.39 2.24 -0.05
CA PRO A 170 -16.71 2.75 -0.44
C PRO A 170 -16.72 4.29 -0.49
N ASN A 171 -17.50 4.88 -1.42
CA ASN A 171 -17.55 6.31 -1.76
C ASN A 171 -16.24 6.87 -2.34
N SER A 172 -15.86 6.37 -3.53
CA SER A 172 -14.64 6.70 -4.29
C SER A 172 -14.56 8.13 -4.85
N GLU A 173 -15.07 9.14 -4.14
CA GLU A 173 -14.97 10.58 -4.46
C GLU A 173 -13.52 11.12 -4.55
N ASN A 174 -12.52 10.24 -4.42
CA ASN A 174 -11.12 10.59 -4.25
C ASN A 174 -10.23 10.35 -5.49
N ILE A 175 -10.76 9.90 -6.63
CA ILE A 175 -9.99 9.82 -7.89
C ILE A 175 -9.46 11.20 -8.29
N GLU A 176 -10.24 12.25 -8.06
CA GLU A 176 -9.83 13.63 -8.31
C GLU A 176 -8.61 14.03 -7.49
N ALA A 177 -8.48 13.51 -6.26
CA ALA A 177 -7.35 13.77 -5.40
C ALA A 177 -6.04 13.21 -5.97
N VAL A 178 -6.08 11.98 -6.52
CA VAL A 178 -4.92 11.36 -7.17
C VAL A 178 -4.54 12.10 -8.46
N ASN A 179 -5.54 12.48 -9.27
CA ASN A 179 -5.30 13.25 -10.49
C ASN A 179 -4.68 14.62 -10.18
N LYS A 180 -5.15 15.28 -9.13
CA LYS A 180 -4.57 16.54 -8.67
C LYS A 180 -3.13 16.36 -8.24
N LEU A 181 -2.83 15.35 -7.42
CA LEU A 181 -1.45 15.05 -7.01
C LEU A 181 -0.55 14.77 -8.23
N LYS A 182 -1.03 13.97 -9.19
CA LYS A 182 -0.32 13.68 -10.43
C LYS A 182 0.02 14.95 -11.20
N ASN A 183 -0.96 15.83 -11.42
CA ASN A 183 -0.76 17.09 -12.12
C ASN A 183 0.26 17.99 -11.41
N MET A 184 0.14 18.12 -10.09
CA MET A 184 1.08 18.94 -9.30
C MET A 184 2.51 18.39 -9.35
N CYS A 185 2.68 17.05 -9.33
CA CYS A 185 3.99 16.43 -9.51
C CYS A 185 4.54 16.70 -10.93
N SER A 186 3.73 16.54 -11.96
CA SER A 186 4.13 16.82 -13.35
C SER A 186 4.52 18.27 -13.57
N GLU A 187 3.74 19.22 -13.06
CA GLU A 187 4.04 20.65 -13.14
C GLU A 187 5.37 21.00 -12.44
N TYR A 188 5.59 20.44 -11.25
CA TYR A 188 6.84 20.65 -10.52
C TYR A 188 8.06 20.12 -11.29
N LEU A 189 7.97 18.91 -11.83
CA LEU A 189 9.06 18.30 -12.60
C LEU A 189 9.33 19.06 -13.90
N GLN A 190 8.28 19.50 -14.61
CA GLN A 190 8.45 20.31 -15.82
C GLN A 190 9.21 21.61 -15.54
N LYS A 191 8.86 22.32 -14.45
CA LYS A 191 9.62 23.51 -14.03
C LYS A 191 11.06 23.18 -13.68
N LYS A 192 11.29 22.13 -12.88
CA LYS A 192 12.62 21.69 -12.45
C LYS A 192 13.55 21.39 -13.62
N TYR A 193 13.03 20.84 -14.72
CA TYR A 193 13.82 20.48 -15.91
C TYR A 193 13.86 21.57 -16.99
N ALA A 194 13.11 22.65 -16.83
CA ALA A 194 13.15 23.82 -17.71
C ALA A 194 14.20 24.87 -17.27
N GLU A 195 14.70 24.77 -16.03
CA GLU A 195 15.78 25.56 -15.44
C GLU A 195 17.15 24.89 -15.65
#